data_AF-A0A6G3XR38-F1
#
_entry.id   AF-A0A6G3XR38-F1
#
_cell.length_a   1.000
_cell.length_b   1.000
_cell.length_c   1.000
_cell.angle_alpha   90.00
_cell.angle_beta   90.00
_cell.angle_gamma   90.00
#
_symmetry.space_group_name_H-M   'P 1'
#
loop_
_entity.id
_entity.type
_entity.pdbx_description
1 polymer ?
#
loop_
_entity_poly.entity_id
_entity_poly.type
_entity_poly.pdbx_seq_one_letter_code
_entity_poly.pdbx_strand_id
1 'polypeptide(L)' 'PRWAARRAEDVRFARQHLAPWIGRRLTGRSSGDGRSGAQFDATTGRAFWITPEDVDTPGPVTGWRRVVSPDTAAGLAETD' A
#
# COMPACT_ATOMS: atom_id res chain seq x y z
N PRO A 1 35.79 -0.45 -21.27
CA PRO A 1 35.63 -1.06 -19.93
C PRO A 1 34.40 -0.59 -19.09
N ARG A 2 33.80 0.58 -19.36
CA ARG A 2 32.76 1.19 -18.50
C ARG A 2 31.36 0.54 -18.59
N TRP A 3 31.04 -0.07 -19.73
CA TRP A 3 29.73 -0.69 -19.96
C TRP A 3 29.52 -1.98 -19.15
N ALA A 4 30.53 -2.86 -19.12
CA ALA A 4 30.45 -4.13 -18.39
C ALA A 4 30.32 -3.90 -16.88
N ALA A 5 31.02 -2.92 -16.32
CA ALA A 5 30.92 -2.54 -14.91
C ALA A 5 29.50 -2.08 -14.54
N ARG A 6 28.88 -1.21 -15.35
CA ARG A 6 27.49 -0.77 -15.14
C ARG A 6 26.51 -1.95 -15.16
N ARG A 7 26.69 -2.89 -16.09
CA ARG A 7 25.80 -4.09 -16.16
C ARG A 7 25.95 -5.01 -14.97
N ALA A 8 27.16 -5.14 -14.41
CA ALA A 8 27.36 -5.89 -13.17
C ALA A 8 26.62 -5.23 -11.99
N GLU A 9 26.59 -3.90 -11.93
CA GLU A 9 25.83 -3.15 -10.91
C GLU A 9 24.33 -3.30 -11.11
N ASP A 10 23.83 -3.19 -12.34
CA ASP A 10 22.42 -3.39 -12.68
C ASP A 10 21.94 -4.79 -12.28
N VAL A 11 22.72 -5.83 -12.58
CA VAL A 11 22.40 -7.21 -12.21
C VAL A 11 22.40 -7.39 -10.69
N ARG A 12 23.37 -6.79 -9.99
CA ARG A 12 23.43 -6.84 -8.52
C ARG A 12 22.21 -6.17 -7.90
N PHE A 13 21.85 -4.98 -8.37
CA PHE A 13 20.64 -4.27 -7.95
C PHE A 13 19.39 -5.08 -8.25
N ALA A 14 19.26 -5.59 -9.47
CA ALA A 14 18.11 -6.36 -9.89
C ALA A 14 17.93 -7.59 -9.01
N ARG A 15 19.02 -8.30 -8.70
CA ARG A 15 18.98 -9.47 -7.83
C ARG A 15 18.64 -9.11 -6.37
N GLN A 16 19.20 -8.03 -5.84
CA GLN A 16 19.04 -7.64 -4.43
C GLN A 16 17.68 -6.99 -4.13
N HIS A 17 17.11 -6.25 -5.08
CA HIS A 17 15.94 -5.40 -4.83
C HIS A 17 14.77 -5.67 -5.78
N LEU A 18 15.04 -5.74 -7.09
CA LEU A 18 13.98 -5.82 -8.10
C LEU A 18 13.32 -7.20 -8.18
N ALA A 19 14.12 -8.27 -8.22
CA ALA A 19 13.63 -9.65 -8.37
C ALA A 19 12.70 -10.06 -7.20
N PRO A 20 13.01 -9.78 -5.92
CA PRO A 20 12.06 -9.99 -4.83
C PRO A 20 10.74 -9.23 -5.01
N TRP A 21 10.79 -7.99 -5.51
CA TRP A 21 9.60 -7.19 -5.78
C TRP A 21 8.76 -7.77 -6.94
N ILE A 22 9.40 -8.19 -8.04
CA ILE A 22 8.74 -8.87 -9.16
C ILE A 22 8.06 -10.14 -8.67
N GLY A 23 8.76 -10.96 -7.86
CA GLY A 23 8.18 -12.18 -7.28
C GLY A 23 6.92 -11.90 -6.45
N ARG A 24 6.94 -10.85 -5.62
CA ARG A 24 5.74 -10.40 -4.88
C ARG A 24 4.60 -10.00 -5.82
N ARG A 25 4.88 -9.25 -6.89
CA ARG A 25 3.87 -8.82 -7.87
C ARG A 25 3.28 -9.97 -8.68
N LEU A 26 4.11 -10.91 -9.13
CA LEU A 26 3.65 -12.11 -9.83
C LEU A 26 2.80 -13.02 -8.94
N THR A 27 3.04 -13.02 -7.62
CA THR A 27 2.26 -13.81 -6.64
C THR A 27 1.09 -13.03 -6.03
N GLY A 28 0.80 -11.82 -6.50
CA GLY A 28 -0.24 -10.97 -5.94
C GLY A 28 0.01 -10.54 -4.49
N ARG A 29 1.21 -10.76 -3.95
CA ARG A 29 1.58 -10.33 -2.60
C ARG A 29 1.81 -8.82 -2.62
N SER A 30 0.97 -8.08 -1.89
CA SER A 30 1.15 -6.64 -1.70
C SER A 30 2.47 -6.35 -0.97
N SER A 31 2.91 -5.09 -0.97
CA SER A 31 4.10 -4.68 -0.20
C SER A 31 3.95 -4.93 1.31
N GLY A 32 2.71 -5.11 1.81
CA GLY A 32 2.43 -5.56 3.17
C GLY A 32 2.94 -4.65 4.27
N ASP A 33 3.15 -3.35 4.00
CA ASP A 33 3.64 -2.42 5.03
C ASP A 33 2.53 -1.93 5.98
N GLY A 34 1.27 -2.35 5.74
CA GLY A 34 0.13 -2.05 6.61
C GLY A 34 -0.16 -0.57 6.75
N ARG A 35 0.40 0.29 5.89
CA ARG A 35 0.34 1.73 6.06
C ARG A 35 -0.96 2.31 5.51
N SER A 36 -1.49 3.28 6.25
CA SER A 36 -2.60 4.11 5.79
C SER A 36 -2.15 5.06 4.67
N GLY A 37 -2.96 5.16 3.62
CA GLY A 37 -2.74 6.09 2.51
C GLY A 37 -3.66 7.30 2.59
N ALA A 38 -3.14 8.50 2.32
CA ALA A 38 -3.97 9.70 2.18
C ALA A 38 -4.67 9.70 0.82
N GLN A 39 -5.95 10.01 0.82
CA GLN A 39 -6.80 10.16 -0.35
C GLN A 39 -7.55 11.48 -0.27
N PHE A 40 -8.05 11.95 -1.40
CA PHE A 40 -8.84 13.18 -1.49
C PHE A 40 -10.12 12.92 -2.27
N ASP A 41 -11.25 13.32 -1.69
CA ASP A 41 -12.54 13.31 -2.36
C ASP A 41 -12.78 14.70 -2.96
N ALA A 42 -12.73 14.78 -4.30
CA ALA A 42 -12.92 16.02 -5.04
C ALA A 42 -14.35 16.56 -4.96
N THR A 43 -15.34 15.70 -4.75
CA THR A 43 -16.75 16.10 -4.62
C THR A 43 -16.99 16.81 -3.30
N THR A 44 -16.41 16.30 -2.21
CA THR A 44 -16.56 16.90 -0.87
C THR A 44 -15.46 17.90 -0.52
N GLY A 45 -14.37 17.94 -1.30
CA GLY A 45 -13.22 18.80 -1.03
C GLY A 45 -12.41 18.39 0.21
N ARG A 46 -12.52 17.13 0.64
CA ARG A 46 -11.95 16.65 1.91
C ARG A 46 -10.94 15.54 1.71
N ALA A 47 -9.81 15.64 2.42
CA ALA A 47 -8.86 14.55 2.56
C ALA A 47 -9.37 13.49 3.55
N PHE A 48 -9.01 12.24 3.31
CA PHE A 48 -9.31 11.12 4.20
C PHE A 48 -8.23 10.05 4.12
N TRP A 49 -8.16 9.19 5.13
CA TRP A 49 -7.24 8.06 5.16
C TRP A 49 -7.93 6.78 4.72
N ILE A 50 -7.22 5.93 3.99
CA ILE A 50 -7.60 4.53 3.73
C ILE A 50 -6.60 3.60 4.40
N THR A 51 -7.07 2.45 4.87
CA THR A 51 -6.24 1.39 5.46
C THR A 51 -6.57 0.06 4.79
N PRO A 52 -5.64 -0.91 4.75
CA PRO A 52 -5.97 -2.27 4.34
C PRO A 52 -7.13 -2.84 5.16
N GLU A 53 -7.89 -3.74 4.54
CA GLU A 53 -9.03 -4.37 5.20
C GLU A 53 -8.59 -5.35 6.31
N ASP A 54 -7.52 -6.11 6.07
CA ASP A 54 -6.81 -6.91 7.08
C ASP A 54 -5.45 -6.26 7.38
N VAL A 55 -5.26 -5.82 8.64
CA VAL A 55 -4.04 -5.12 9.07
C VAL A 55 -2.94 -6.12 9.46
N ASP A 56 -3.34 -7.31 9.92
CA ASP A 56 -2.43 -8.33 10.47
C ASP A 56 -1.90 -9.25 9.37
N THR A 57 -2.76 -9.56 8.39
CA THR A 57 -2.41 -10.38 7.21
C THR A 57 -2.95 -9.71 5.94
N PRO A 58 -2.35 -8.60 5.48
CA PRO A 58 -2.90 -7.79 4.39
C PRO A 58 -3.05 -8.52 3.05
N GLY A 59 -2.50 -9.73 2.90
CA GLY A 59 -2.70 -10.60 1.74
C GLY A 59 -2.43 -9.89 0.40
N PRO A 60 -3.05 -10.36 -0.69
CA PRO A 60 -3.33 -9.50 -1.84
C PRO A 60 -4.29 -8.41 -1.37
N VAL A 61 -3.83 -7.16 -1.30
CA VAL A 61 -4.67 -6.04 -0.83
C VAL A 61 -5.65 -5.68 -1.96
N THR A 62 -6.69 -6.50 -2.11
CA THR A 62 -7.81 -6.25 -3.00
C THR A 62 -8.86 -5.36 -2.34
N GLY A 63 -8.86 -5.30 -1.00
CA GLY A 63 -9.77 -4.50 -0.19
C GLY A 63 -9.07 -3.36 0.54
N TRP A 64 -9.62 -2.15 0.41
CA TRP A 64 -9.23 -0.97 1.18
C TRP A 64 -10.48 -0.39 1.84
N ARG A 65 -10.38 0.01 3.10
CA ARG A 65 -11.46 0.68 3.83
C ARG A 65 -11.09 2.11 4.22
N ARG A 66 -12.06 3.02 4.17
CA ARG A 66 -11.91 4.39 4.70
C ARG A 66 -11.79 4.34 6.22
N VAL A 67 -10.84 5.09 6.77
CA VAL A 67 -10.71 5.28 8.22
C VAL A 67 -11.80 6.22 8.70
N VAL A 68 -12.54 5.80 9.72
CA VAL A 68 -13.59 6.58 10.38
C VAL A 68 -13.03 7.04 11.72
N SER A 69 -13.08 8.35 12.00
CA SER A 69 -12.67 8.87 13.30
C SER A 69 -13.63 8.40 14.40
N PRO A 70 -13.17 8.19 15.64
CA PRO A 70 -14.03 7.79 16.76
C PRO A 70 -15.24 8.71 16.93
N ASP A 71 -15.04 10.02 16.78
CA ASP A 71 -16.11 11.03 16.87
C ASP A 71 -17.17 10.87 15.78
N THR A 72 -16.76 10.45 14.57
CA THR A 72 -17.69 10.17 13.47
C THR A 72 -18.46 8.87 13.70
N ALA A 73 -17.83 7.86 14.31
CA ALA A 73 -18.48 6.61 14.66
C ALA A 73 -19.51 6.78 15.79
N ALA A 74 -19.19 7.59 16.81
CA ALA A 74 -20.10 7.92 17.90
C ALA A 74 -21.35 8.66 17.42
N GLY A 75 -21.20 9.64 16.52
CA GLY A 75 -22.33 10.37 15.96
C GLY A 75 -23.25 9.54 15.06
N LEU A 76 -22.76 8.46 14.43
CA LEU A 76 -23.59 7.52 13.66
C LEU A 76 -24.39 6.57 14.57
N ALA A 77 -23.85 6.21 15.73
CA ALA A 77 -24.50 5.33 16.71
C ALA A 77 -25.60 6.04 17.52
N GLU A 78 -25.57 7.36 17.62
CA GLU A 78 -26.60 8.16 18.30
C GLU A 78 -27.84 8.41 17.42
N THR A 79 -27.71 8.21 16.11
CA THR A 79 -28.79 8.41 15.12
C THR A 79 -29.60 7.16 14.80
N ASP A 80 -29.30 6.03 15.45
CA ASP A 80 -29.96 4.71 15.30
C ASP A 80 -30.76 4.38 16.58
#